data_AF-A0A3N5NF76-F1
#
_entry.id   AF-A0A3N5NF76-F1
#
_cell.length_a   1.000
_cell.length_b   1.000
_cell.length_c   1.000
_cell.angle_alpha   90.00
_cell.angle_beta   90.00
_cell.angle_gamma   90.00
#
_symmetry.space_group_name_H-M   'P 1'
#
loop_
_entity.id
_entity.type
_entity.pdbx_description
1 polymer ?
#
loop_
_entity_poly.entity_id
_entity_poly.type
_entity_poly.pdbx_seq_one_letter_code
_entity_poly.pdbx_strand_id
1 'polypeptide(L)'
;MALEHDVPLLIHIAETAGGVEETQMLFGASPVEVLERLGVLEARVLAAHCVHVTRQEREIMARRSVGVAHNPTSNLKLASGLADVVSMQNAGVVVGIGTDGQASNNDQDMFEEMRLAALLPKGLTQDPTVVPASRALAMATIEGARALGLDTITGSLEPGKRADLAVVRLDAMHNVPRFELSVNNVYSQIVYAAKAHDVEHVLVDGRWLMRSRELLTLDEAQVRTEAQRIAGQVGAFLARREQSLLDKLVALGALHWGETYEVQVKARVPDEASLLQAFERCPEVMVIKPSERKQYDTYFFFGDPEDGQVRYREDRLLDRGLEARPLYSLTLRGPTNEREYADSVLLSRSRFTADADRSLRFYREYFQPQDEKRVDKIRRRWRIKYKGVDFALNLDRLTQPASDDLFLEIKARTWSKQDAVQKAEMISELLDVLGVDKAGLVGDEYVFF
;
A
#
# COMPACT_ATOMS: atom_id res chain seq x y z
N MET A 1 -16.42 -12.91 24.90
CA MET A 1 -15.14 -12.30 25.35
C MET A 1 -15.29 -10.84 25.78
N ALA A 2 -15.35 -9.84 24.89
CA ALA A 2 -15.40 -8.43 25.31
C ALA A 2 -16.58 -8.11 26.25
N LEU A 3 -17.79 -8.54 25.87
CA LEU A 3 -18.99 -8.43 26.71
C LEU A 3 -18.89 -9.23 28.01
N GLU A 4 -18.32 -10.45 27.93
CA GLU A 4 -18.21 -11.38 29.06
C GLU A 4 -17.22 -10.88 30.14
N HIS A 5 -16.16 -10.19 29.73
CA HIS A 5 -15.12 -9.68 30.62
C HIS A 5 -15.21 -8.17 30.86
N ASP A 6 -16.22 -7.50 30.31
CA ASP A 6 -16.38 -6.04 30.32
C ASP A 6 -15.10 -5.28 29.86
N VAL A 7 -14.50 -5.72 28.74
CA VAL A 7 -13.28 -5.12 28.19
C VAL A 7 -13.61 -4.25 26.97
N PRO A 8 -13.08 -3.02 26.87
CA PRO A 8 -13.29 -2.17 25.71
C PRO A 8 -12.61 -2.73 24.45
N LEU A 9 -13.18 -2.45 23.29
CA LEU A 9 -12.63 -2.74 21.97
C LEU A 9 -12.11 -1.45 21.33
N LEU A 10 -10.87 -1.45 20.86
CA LEU A 10 -10.31 -0.41 20.02
C LEU A 10 -10.27 -0.92 18.58
N ILE A 11 -10.82 -0.16 17.63
CA ILE A 11 -10.84 -0.54 16.21
C ILE A 11 -10.78 0.70 15.30
N HIS A 12 -10.04 0.63 14.19
CA HIS A 12 -10.11 1.64 13.13
C HIS A 12 -11.41 1.49 12.36
N ILE A 13 -12.18 2.57 12.21
CA ILE A 13 -13.46 2.56 11.49
C ILE A 13 -13.47 3.70 10.47
N ALA A 14 -13.84 3.37 9.22
CA ALA A 14 -14.06 4.33 8.14
C ALA A 14 -12.95 5.38 8.02
N GLU A 15 -11.69 4.95 8.13
CA GLU A 15 -10.53 5.84 8.07
C GLU A 15 -10.32 6.38 6.65
N THR A 16 -10.42 5.52 5.63
CA THR A 16 -10.20 5.88 4.23
C THR A 16 -11.43 5.62 3.37
N ALA A 17 -11.63 6.42 2.32
CA ALA A 17 -12.72 6.22 1.38
C ALA A 17 -12.65 4.83 0.70
N GLY A 18 -11.45 4.38 0.33
CA GLY A 18 -11.23 3.05 -0.25
C GLY A 18 -11.65 1.91 0.69
N GLY A 19 -11.38 2.02 2.00
CA GLY A 19 -11.83 1.01 2.96
C GLY A 19 -13.34 0.97 3.13
N VAL A 20 -14.02 2.12 3.02
CA VAL A 20 -15.50 2.18 3.01
C VAL A 20 -16.05 1.54 1.73
N GLU A 21 -15.49 1.86 0.56
CA GLU A 21 -15.88 1.27 -0.72
C GLU A 21 -15.70 -0.25 -0.74
N GLU A 22 -14.57 -0.75 -0.27
CA GLU A 22 -14.30 -2.19 -0.18
C GLU A 22 -15.31 -2.89 0.74
N THR A 23 -15.59 -2.32 1.91
CA THR A 23 -16.59 -2.87 2.84
C THR A 23 -17.98 -2.92 2.19
N GLN A 24 -18.36 -1.86 1.47
CA GLN A 24 -19.61 -1.81 0.73
C GLN A 24 -19.68 -2.88 -0.37
N MET A 25 -18.58 -3.13 -1.09
CA MET A 25 -18.53 -4.17 -2.13
C MET A 25 -18.65 -5.58 -1.55
N LEU A 26 -17.97 -5.85 -0.43
CA LEU A 26 -17.91 -7.18 0.19
C LEU A 26 -19.17 -7.52 0.99
N PHE A 27 -19.73 -6.56 1.71
CA PHE A 27 -20.80 -6.79 2.70
C PHE A 27 -22.11 -6.07 2.37
N GLY A 28 -22.14 -5.21 1.35
CA GLY A 28 -23.34 -4.47 0.95
C GLY A 28 -23.79 -3.41 1.96
N ALA A 29 -22.94 -3.02 2.90
CA ALA A 29 -23.23 -2.05 3.96
C ALA A 29 -21.96 -1.30 4.37
N SER A 30 -22.12 -0.18 5.07
CA SER A 30 -20.98 0.61 5.55
C SER A 30 -20.25 -0.08 6.71
N PRO A 31 -18.99 0.30 7.03
CA PRO A 31 -18.25 -0.29 8.14
C PRO A 31 -19.01 -0.27 9.48
N VAL A 32 -19.62 0.85 9.84
CA VAL A 32 -20.38 0.96 11.11
C VAL A 32 -21.62 0.05 11.08
N GLU A 33 -22.34 -0.01 9.96
CA GLU A 33 -23.51 -0.87 9.82
C GLU A 33 -23.16 -2.37 9.88
N VAL A 34 -22.03 -2.76 9.30
CA VAL A 34 -21.52 -4.13 9.40
C VAL A 34 -21.21 -4.48 10.85
N LEU A 35 -20.49 -3.61 11.56
CA LEU A 35 -20.14 -3.84 12.96
C LEU A 35 -21.37 -3.88 13.88
N GLU A 36 -22.38 -3.06 13.59
CA GLU A 36 -23.68 -3.09 14.27
C GLU A 36 -24.39 -4.43 14.07
N ARG A 37 -24.48 -4.91 12.82
CA ARG A 37 -25.14 -6.20 12.50
C ARG A 37 -24.44 -7.40 13.14
N LEU A 38 -23.12 -7.31 13.30
CA LEU A 38 -22.31 -8.35 13.94
C LEU A 38 -22.33 -8.28 15.48
N GLY A 39 -22.99 -7.28 16.07
CA GLY A 39 -23.05 -7.10 17.52
C GLY A 39 -21.75 -6.56 18.13
N VAL A 40 -20.77 -6.11 17.33
CA VAL A 40 -19.50 -5.59 17.84
C VAL A 40 -19.73 -4.30 18.64
N LEU A 41 -20.66 -3.46 18.18
CA LEU A 41 -21.01 -2.20 18.83
C LEU A 41 -21.87 -2.37 20.09
N GLU A 42 -22.20 -3.61 20.48
CA GLU A 42 -22.83 -3.88 21.79
C GLU A 42 -21.81 -3.79 22.93
N ALA A 43 -20.53 -4.02 22.64
CA ALA A 43 -19.45 -3.81 23.59
C ALA A 43 -19.09 -2.32 23.67
N ARG A 44 -18.30 -1.94 24.69
CA ARG A 44 -17.69 -0.62 24.75
C ARG A 44 -16.66 -0.50 23.63
N VAL A 45 -16.93 0.36 22.63
CA VAL A 45 -16.05 0.54 21.48
C VAL A 45 -15.45 1.94 21.48
N LEU A 46 -14.13 2.00 21.32
CA LEU A 46 -13.40 3.18 20.90
C LEU A 46 -13.07 3.05 19.41
N ALA A 47 -13.71 3.88 18.59
CA ALA A 47 -13.52 3.92 17.15
C ALA A 47 -12.47 4.97 16.78
N ALA A 48 -11.36 4.53 16.20
CA ALA A 48 -10.30 5.44 15.76
C ALA A 48 -10.57 6.00 14.36
N HIS A 49 -10.14 7.25 14.14
CA HIS A 49 -10.28 8.04 12.92
C HIS A 49 -11.69 8.52 12.59
N CYS A 50 -12.59 7.63 12.19
CA CYS A 50 -13.98 7.94 11.79
C CYS A 50 -14.08 9.10 10.78
N VAL A 51 -13.26 9.06 9.73
CA VAL A 51 -13.17 10.15 8.74
C VAL A 51 -14.39 10.14 7.82
N HIS A 52 -14.76 8.96 7.32
CA HIS A 52 -15.79 8.77 6.30
C HIS A 52 -17.07 8.17 6.91
N VAL A 53 -17.56 8.76 7.99
CA VAL A 53 -18.83 8.36 8.63
C VAL A 53 -19.99 9.22 8.16
N THR A 54 -21.05 8.57 7.69
CA THR A 54 -22.30 9.21 7.25
C THR A 54 -23.15 9.66 8.43
N ARG A 55 -24.22 10.41 8.15
CA ARG A 55 -25.19 10.83 9.17
C ARG A 55 -25.82 9.63 9.90
N GLN A 56 -26.27 8.62 9.15
CA GLN A 56 -26.91 7.43 9.71
C GLN A 56 -25.95 6.66 10.62
N GLU A 57 -24.68 6.54 10.23
CA GLU A 57 -23.65 5.90 11.04
C GLU A 57 -23.37 6.65 12.33
N ARG A 58 -23.32 7.98 12.29
CA ARG A 58 -23.17 8.80 13.51
C ARG A 58 -24.33 8.58 14.49
N GLU A 59 -25.56 8.44 13.98
CA GLU A 59 -26.72 8.11 14.80
C GLU A 59 -26.63 6.69 15.41
N ILE A 60 -26.10 5.71 14.68
CA ILE A 60 -25.81 4.36 15.21
C ILE A 60 -24.77 4.45 16.33
N MET A 61 -23.65 5.11 16.07
CA MET A 61 -22.55 5.28 17.02
C MET A 61 -23.01 5.95 18.30
N ALA A 62 -23.82 7.01 18.20
CA ALA A 62 -24.39 7.70 19.36
C ALA A 62 -25.33 6.79 20.17
N ARG A 63 -26.24 6.05 19.51
CA ARG A 63 -27.14 5.11 20.19
C ARG A 63 -26.42 3.97 20.90
N ARG A 64 -25.27 3.56 20.37
CA ARG A 64 -24.41 2.50 20.92
C ARG A 64 -23.34 3.02 21.88
N SER A 65 -23.34 4.33 22.17
CA SER A 65 -22.34 4.96 23.03
C SER A 65 -20.89 4.68 22.59
N VAL A 66 -20.65 4.63 21.28
CA VAL A 66 -19.31 4.48 20.71
C VAL A 66 -18.50 5.75 20.99
N GLY A 67 -17.33 5.61 21.60
CA GLY A 67 -16.35 6.67 21.74
C GLY A 67 -15.53 6.81 20.46
N VAL A 68 -15.09 8.02 20.12
CA VAL A 68 -14.23 8.27 18.96
C VAL A 68 -12.88 8.82 19.39
N ALA A 69 -11.80 8.25 18.85
CA ALA A 69 -10.45 8.83 18.91
C ALA A 69 -10.18 9.59 17.60
N HIS A 70 -10.26 10.92 17.64
CA HIS A 70 -9.93 11.78 16.51
C HIS A 70 -8.40 11.95 16.40
N ASN A 71 -7.82 11.49 15.28
CA ASN A 71 -6.37 11.50 15.02
C ASN A 71 -6.01 12.49 13.88
N PRO A 72 -6.08 13.82 14.09
CA PRO A 72 -6.00 14.79 13.00
C PRO A 72 -4.67 14.75 12.24
N THR A 73 -3.52 14.69 12.89
CA THR A 73 -2.23 14.67 12.18
C THR A 73 -2.08 13.42 11.31
N SER A 74 -2.45 12.25 11.85
CA SER A 74 -2.40 11.00 11.09
C SER A 74 -3.31 11.02 9.86
N ASN A 75 -4.55 11.48 10.04
CA ASN A 75 -5.51 11.61 8.95
C ASN A 75 -5.01 12.55 7.85
N LEU A 76 -4.34 13.65 8.22
CA LEU A 76 -3.73 14.58 7.26
C LEU A 76 -2.51 13.96 6.57
N LYS A 77 -1.61 13.34 7.33
CA LYS A 77 -0.33 12.79 6.83
C LYS A 77 -0.54 11.64 5.85
N LEU A 78 -1.52 10.78 6.11
CA LEU A 78 -1.87 9.66 5.24
C LEU A 78 -2.88 10.03 4.13
N ALA A 79 -3.31 11.30 4.09
CA ALA A 79 -4.37 11.77 3.20
C ALA A 79 -5.69 10.98 3.33
N SER A 80 -5.97 10.47 4.54
CA SER A 80 -7.20 9.75 4.87
C SER A 80 -8.42 10.68 4.78
N GLY A 81 -8.26 11.96 5.13
CA GLY A 81 -9.27 13.02 4.99
C GLY A 81 -9.46 13.86 6.25
N LEU A 82 -10.59 14.56 6.37
CA LEU A 82 -10.95 15.38 7.53
C LEU A 82 -12.18 14.80 8.22
N ALA A 83 -12.04 14.29 9.44
CA ALA A 83 -13.17 13.79 10.20
C ALA A 83 -14.10 14.95 10.63
N ASP A 84 -15.39 14.82 10.34
CA ASP A 84 -16.41 15.80 10.69
C ASP A 84 -16.83 15.68 12.17
N VAL A 85 -15.92 16.08 13.06
CA VAL A 85 -16.09 15.98 14.51
C VAL A 85 -17.26 16.83 15.03
N VAL A 86 -17.60 17.93 14.35
CA VAL A 86 -18.71 18.80 14.74
C VAL A 86 -20.02 18.06 14.58
N SER A 87 -20.25 17.43 13.42
CA SER A 87 -21.46 16.65 13.21
C SER A 87 -21.51 15.39 14.06
N MET A 88 -20.37 14.75 14.36
CA MET A 88 -20.31 13.64 15.32
C MET A 88 -20.78 14.08 16.71
N GLN A 89 -20.23 15.19 17.22
CA GLN A 89 -20.62 15.74 18.51
C GLN A 89 -22.09 16.18 18.54
N ASN A 90 -22.58 16.82 17.47
CA ASN A 90 -23.99 17.21 17.35
C ASN A 90 -24.94 16.01 17.31
N ALA A 91 -24.49 14.85 16.82
CA ALA A 91 -25.26 13.61 16.86
C ALA A 91 -25.22 12.92 18.24
N GLY A 92 -24.42 13.41 19.19
CA GLY A 92 -24.28 12.83 20.52
C GLY A 92 -23.12 11.84 20.66
N VAL A 93 -22.24 11.72 19.67
CA VAL A 93 -21.04 10.89 19.76
C VAL A 93 -20.00 11.57 20.65
N VAL A 94 -19.43 10.81 21.59
CA VAL A 94 -18.32 11.29 22.43
C VAL A 94 -17.02 11.23 21.63
N VAL A 95 -16.35 12.36 21.47
CA VAL A 95 -15.13 12.46 20.66
C VAL A 95 -13.97 12.94 21.54
N GLY A 96 -12.99 12.06 21.74
CA GLY A 96 -11.67 12.36 22.28
C GLY A 96 -10.63 12.59 21.19
N ILE A 97 -9.38 12.82 21.59
CA ILE A 97 -8.24 13.06 20.69
C ILE A 97 -7.20 11.96 20.88
N GLY A 98 -6.59 11.50 19.78
CA GLY A 98 -5.45 10.61 19.78
C GLY A 98 -4.38 11.08 18.80
N THR A 99 -3.16 10.58 18.99
CA THR A 99 -1.99 10.88 18.15
C THR A 99 -1.81 9.88 17.01
N ASP A 100 -2.38 8.67 17.15
CA ASP A 100 -2.00 7.48 16.39
C ASP A 100 -0.51 7.13 16.57
N GLY A 101 0.02 6.18 15.79
CA GLY A 101 1.40 5.73 15.87
C GLY A 101 2.43 6.75 15.33
N GLN A 102 3.66 6.65 15.84
CA GLN A 102 4.80 7.50 15.41
C GLN A 102 5.22 7.32 13.94
N ALA A 103 4.72 6.31 13.23
CA ALA A 103 4.97 6.14 11.80
C ALA A 103 4.01 6.97 10.91
N SER A 104 2.86 7.36 11.46
CA SER A 104 1.79 8.09 10.77
C SER A 104 1.53 9.48 11.35
N ASN A 105 2.23 9.89 12.41
CA ASN A 105 2.18 11.24 12.98
C ASN A 105 3.48 12.04 12.63
N ASN A 106 4.37 12.19 13.58
CA ASN A 106 5.53 11.30 13.80
C ASN A 106 6.14 11.52 15.21
N ASP A 107 5.46 12.28 16.07
CA ASP A 107 5.72 12.40 17.49
C ASP A 107 4.50 11.89 18.29
N GLN A 108 4.36 12.32 19.55
CA GLN A 108 3.21 12.03 20.41
C GLN A 108 2.76 13.32 21.15
N ASP A 109 2.76 14.48 20.45
CA ASP A 109 2.41 15.78 21.02
C ASP A 109 0.88 16.02 21.02
N MET A 110 0.25 15.79 22.18
CA MET A 110 -1.18 16.06 22.37
C MET A 110 -1.57 17.54 22.29
N PHE A 111 -0.65 18.50 22.46
CA PHE A 111 -0.96 19.92 22.27
C PHE A 111 -1.12 20.26 20.79
N GLU A 112 -0.32 19.65 19.91
CA GLU A 112 -0.49 19.79 18.47
C GLU A 112 -1.81 19.16 18.01
N GLU A 113 -2.11 17.94 18.44
CA GLU A 113 -3.38 17.28 18.10
C GLU A 113 -4.59 18.09 18.63
N MET A 114 -4.51 18.62 19.85
CA MET A 114 -5.54 19.47 20.43
C MET A 114 -5.74 20.76 19.63
N ARG A 115 -4.65 21.38 19.17
CA ARG A 115 -4.71 22.58 18.33
C ARG A 115 -5.34 22.28 16.97
N LEU A 116 -4.99 21.17 16.34
CA LEU A 116 -5.58 20.75 15.07
C LEU A 116 -7.06 20.37 15.21
N ALA A 117 -7.43 19.64 16.26
CA ALA A 117 -8.82 19.31 16.57
C ALA A 117 -9.67 20.58 16.78
N ALA A 118 -9.08 21.67 17.26
CA ALA A 118 -9.76 22.96 17.36
C ALA A 118 -9.85 23.69 16.01
N LEU A 119 -8.79 23.70 15.20
CA LEU A 119 -8.68 24.54 14.00
C LEU A 119 -9.30 23.91 12.76
N LEU A 120 -9.09 22.61 12.52
CA LEU A 120 -9.56 21.92 11.32
C LEU A 120 -11.09 22.01 11.13
N PRO A 121 -11.92 21.82 12.18
CA PRO A 121 -13.36 21.89 12.00
C PRO A 121 -13.84 23.28 11.56
N LYS A 122 -13.18 24.36 11.99
CA LYS A 122 -13.51 25.73 11.56
C LYS A 122 -13.29 25.92 10.06
N GLY A 123 -12.21 25.35 9.53
CA GLY A 123 -11.94 25.35 8.09
C GLY A 123 -12.95 24.52 7.31
N LEU A 124 -13.33 23.36 7.84
CA LEU A 124 -14.31 22.46 7.23
C LEU A 124 -15.73 23.06 7.19
N THR A 125 -16.17 23.70 8.27
CA THR A 125 -17.53 24.26 8.40
C THR A 125 -17.64 25.72 7.96
N GLN A 126 -16.52 26.40 7.71
CA GLN A 126 -16.44 27.85 7.51
C GLN A 126 -17.05 28.66 8.65
N ASP A 127 -17.05 28.11 9.87
CA ASP A 127 -17.57 28.75 11.07
C ASP A 127 -16.45 28.88 12.11
N PRO A 128 -16.02 30.11 12.48
CA PRO A 128 -14.95 30.30 13.46
C PRO A 128 -15.36 29.93 14.90
N THR A 129 -16.64 29.68 15.17
CA THR A 129 -17.17 29.42 16.51
C THR A 129 -17.21 27.95 16.90
N VAL A 130 -17.13 27.02 15.93
CA VAL A 130 -17.15 25.58 16.22
C VAL A 130 -15.87 25.14 16.93
N VAL A 131 -16.01 24.18 17.86
CA VAL A 131 -14.93 23.65 18.70
C VAL A 131 -14.07 24.79 19.31
N PRO A 132 -14.64 25.60 20.22
CA PRO A 132 -13.87 26.60 20.94
C PRO A 132 -12.75 25.94 21.77
N ALA A 133 -11.76 26.72 22.20
CA ALA A 133 -10.59 26.18 22.92
C ALA A 133 -10.96 25.34 24.15
N SER A 134 -11.96 25.77 24.93
CA SER A 134 -12.45 24.99 26.08
C SER A 134 -12.99 23.62 25.68
N ARG A 135 -13.66 23.53 24.52
CA ARG A 135 -14.14 22.25 23.97
C ARG A 135 -12.98 21.38 23.51
N ALA A 136 -11.98 21.95 22.84
CA ALA A 136 -10.79 21.21 22.41
C ALA A 136 -10.01 20.63 23.61
N LEU A 137 -9.85 21.40 24.69
CA LEU A 137 -9.25 20.89 25.92
C LEU A 137 -10.10 19.79 26.57
N ALA A 138 -11.43 19.91 26.53
CA ALA A 138 -12.32 18.84 27.00
C ALA A 138 -12.16 17.57 26.15
N MET A 139 -12.02 17.69 24.82
CA MET A 139 -11.72 16.57 23.91
C MET A 139 -10.39 15.88 24.26
N ALA A 140 -9.37 16.64 24.62
CA ALA A 140 -8.06 16.13 25.05
C ALA A 140 -8.05 15.54 26.48
N THR A 141 -9.11 15.74 27.28
CA THR A 141 -9.16 15.34 28.69
C THR A 141 -10.44 14.54 29.01
N ILE A 142 -11.49 15.20 29.53
CA ILE A 142 -12.69 14.52 30.04
C ILE A 142 -13.47 13.76 28.96
N GLU A 143 -13.55 14.25 27.72
CA GLU A 143 -14.24 13.50 26.65
C GLU A 143 -13.39 12.32 26.16
N GLY A 144 -12.06 12.41 26.22
CA GLY A 144 -11.18 11.25 26.01
C GLY A 144 -11.40 10.19 27.09
N ALA A 145 -11.50 10.61 28.36
CA ALA A 145 -11.85 9.71 29.45
C ALA A 145 -13.23 9.07 29.27
N ARG A 146 -14.24 9.84 28.84
CA ARG A 146 -15.59 9.32 28.53
C ARG A 146 -15.58 8.34 27.36
N ALA A 147 -14.84 8.63 26.30
CA ALA A 147 -14.71 7.74 25.14
C ALA A 147 -14.07 6.38 25.53
N LEU A 148 -13.25 6.38 26.58
CA LEU A 148 -12.63 5.17 27.17
C LEU A 148 -13.44 4.54 28.31
N GLY A 149 -14.52 5.17 28.77
CA GLY A 149 -15.27 4.74 29.95
C GLY A 149 -14.52 4.91 31.28
N LEU A 150 -13.63 5.89 31.37
CA LEU A 150 -12.78 6.21 32.53
C LEU A 150 -13.15 7.55 33.19
N ASP A 151 -14.23 8.19 32.76
CA ASP A 151 -14.61 9.53 33.21
C ASP A 151 -15.04 9.60 34.67
N THR A 152 -15.36 8.47 35.30
CA THR A 152 -15.61 8.42 36.75
C THR A 152 -14.33 8.42 37.58
N ILE A 153 -13.17 8.11 36.98
CA ILE A 153 -11.89 7.99 37.69
C ILE A 153 -10.90 9.09 37.32
N THR A 154 -10.97 9.68 36.11
CA THR A 154 -10.00 10.68 35.63
C THR A 154 -10.62 11.63 34.60
N GLY A 155 -9.82 12.53 34.03
CA GLY A 155 -10.20 13.45 32.96
C GLY A 155 -10.68 14.83 33.42
N SER A 156 -10.96 15.02 34.70
CA SER A 156 -11.35 16.31 35.29
C SER A 156 -10.89 16.43 36.74
N LEU A 157 -10.77 17.67 37.22
CA LEU A 157 -10.35 17.99 38.59
C LEU A 157 -11.57 18.08 39.51
N GLU A 158 -12.10 16.93 39.91
CA GLU A 158 -13.27 16.82 40.79
C GLU A 158 -12.93 15.96 42.02
N PRO A 159 -13.39 16.34 43.23
CA PRO A 159 -13.17 15.51 44.42
C PRO A 159 -13.63 14.06 44.21
N GLY A 160 -12.76 13.11 44.56
CA GLY A 160 -13.01 11.67 44.40
C GLY A 160 -12.38 11.04 43.16
N LYS A 161 -11.94 11.83 42.17
CA LYS A 161 -11.16 11.33 41.02
C LYS A 161 -9.68 11.18 41.36
N ARG A 162 -8.96 10.39 40.56
CA ARG A 162 -7.50 10.24 40.65
C ARG A 162 -6.80 11.56 40.37
N ALA A 163 -5.68 11.78 41.04
CA ALA A 163 -4.83 12.94 40.83
C ALA A 163 -3.94 12.73 39.58
N ASP A 164 -4.57 12.72 38.41
CA ASP A 164 -3.92 12.73 37.11
C ASP A 164 -3.83 14.18 36.62
N LEU A 165 -2.66 14.80 36.79
CA LEU A 165 -2.48 16.25 36.66
C LEU A 165 -1.30 16.57 35.75
N ALA A 166 -1.46 17.61 34.93
CA ALA A 166 -0.36 18.28 34.25
C ALA A 166 -0.34 19.76 34.65
N VAL A 167 0.84 20.30 34.97
CA VAL A 167 1.04 21.74 35.19
C VAL A 167 1.74 22.31 33.98
N VAL A 168 1.12 23.32 33.34
CA VAL A 168 1.59 23.93 32.10
C VAL A 168 1.99 25.38 32.38
N ARG A 169 3.20 25.75 31.99
CA ARG A 169 3.69 27.13 32.08
C ARG A 169 3.12 27.99 30.96
N LEU A 170 2.58 29.14 31.32
CA LEU A 170 1.98 30.10 30.37
C LEU A 170 2.73 31.44 30.32
N ASP A 171 3.90 31.53 30.98
CA ASP A 171 4.73 32.74 31.07
C ASP A 171 5.93 32.74 30.10
N ALA A 172 6.04 31.70 29.26
CA ALA A 172 7.06 31.62 28.23
C ALA A 172 6.88 32.71 27.16
N MET A 173 7.97 33.14 26.53
CA MET A 173 7.99 34.26 25.57
C MET A 173 7.00 34.08 24.40
N HIS A 174 6.75 32.85 23.94
CA HIS A 174 5.78 32.59 22.87
C HIS A 174 4.32 32.61 23.31
N ASN A 175 4.05 32.70 24.63
CA ASN A 175 2.71 32.64 25.21
C ASN A 175 2.30 33.93 25.95
N VAL A 176 3.13 34.97 25.91
CA VAL A 176 2.84 36.31 26.44
C VAL A 176 2.40 37.27 25.33
N PRO A 177 1.55 38.28 25.62
CA PRO A 177 0.97 38.65 26.92
C PRO A 177 -0.21 37.77 27.34
N ARG A 178 -0.52 37.76 28.65
CA ARG A 178 -1.72 37.14 29.21
C ARG A 178 -2.84 38.18 29.35
N PHE A 179 -4.04 37.80 28.92
CA PHE A 179 -5.25 38.60 29.10
C PHE A 179 -6.18 37.92 30.11
N GLU A 180 -6.82 38.71 30.97
CA GLU A 180 -7.73 38.22 32.03
C GLU A 180 -9.17 38.73 31.84
N LEU A 181 -9.53 39.09 30.60
CA LEU A 181 -10.83 39.66 30.25
C LEU A 181 -11.97 38.63 30.33
N SER A 182 -11.65 37.35 30.23
CA SER A 182 -12.60 36.24 30.24
C SER A 182 -11.95 34.99 30.83
N VAL A 183 -12.75 34.17 31.52
CA VAL A 183 -12.36 32.81 31.93
C VAL A 183 -11.93 31.95 30.74
N ASN A 184 -12.35 32.30 29.51
CA ASN A 184 -11.96 31.57 28.30
C ASN A 184 -10.54 31.89 27.80
N ASN A 185 -9.91 32.96 28.29
CA ASN A 185 -8.57 33.34 27.83
C ASN A 185 -7.51 32.29 28.14
N VAL A 186 -7.62 31.59 29.30
CA VAL A 186 -6.66 30.52 29.67
C VAL A 186 -6.75 29.33 28.71
N TYR A 187 -7.95 28.92 28.31
CA TYR A 187 -8.12 27.84 27.33
C TYR A 187 -7.52 28.24 25.98
N SER A 188 -7.70 29.49 25.57
CA SER A 188 -7.09 30.02 24.34
C SER A 188 -5.57 29.95 24.38
N GLN A 189 -4.94 30.32 25.50
CA GLN A 189 -3.48 30.22 25.67
C GLN A 189 -3.00 28.77 25.62
N ILE A 190 -3.71 27.85 26.29
CA ILE A 190 -3.37 26.43 26.31
C ILE A 190 -3.49 25.79 24.91
N VAL A 191 -4.57 26.06 24.19
CA VAL A 191 -4.87 25.37 22.92
C VAL A 191 -4.16 25.99 21.71
N TYR A 192 -4.09 27.32 21.64
CA TYR A 192 -3.62 27.99 20.43
C TYR A 192 -2.16 28.45 20.50
N ALA A 193 -1.58 28.59 21.70
CA ALA A 193 -0.23 29.14 21.90
C ALA A 193 0.75 28.18 22.63
N ALA A 194 0.29 27.44 23.64
CA ALA A 194 1.15 26.54 24.41
C ALA A 194 1.70 25.38 23.56
N LYS A 195 2.80 24.80 24.04
CA LYS A 195 3.54 23.70 23.42
C LYS A 195 3.75 22.56 24.42
N ALA A 196 4.00 21.33 23.96
CA ALA A 196 4.30 20.22 24.88
C ALA A 196 5.47 20.52 25.84
N HIS A 197 6.50 21.24 25.37
CA HIS A 197 7.62 21.61 26.23
C HIS A 197 7.25 22.60 27.34
N ASP A 198 6.06 23.23 27.31
CA ASP A 198 5.59 24.09 28.38
C ASP A 198 5.10 23.31 29.61
N VAL A 199 4.88 22.00 29.48
CA VAL A 199 4.55 21.13 30.62
C VAL A 199 5.75 21.10 31.57
N GLU A 200 5.50 21.38 32.86
CA GLU A 200 6.53 21.43 33.90
C GLU A 200 6.45 20.23 34.84
N HIS A 201 5.24 19.77 35.11
CA HIS A 201 4.95 18.74 36.09
C HIS A 201 3.89 17.77 35.56
N VAL A 202 4.05 16.48 35.85
CA VAL A 202 3.06 15.44 35.55
C VAL A 202 2.91 14.51 36.76
N LEU A 203 1.68 14.35 37.22
CA LEU A 203 1.28 13.35 38.21
C LEU A 203 0.29 12.38 37.58
N VAL A 204 0.39 11.11 37.96
CA VAL A 204 -0.61 10.07 37.67
C VAL A 204 -0.91 9.34 38.97
N ASP A 205 -2.19 9.25 39.32
CA ASP A 205 -2.68 8.69 40.58
C ASP A 205 -1.94 9.26 41.81
N GLY A 206 -1.67 10.58 41.77
CA GLY A 206 -0.95 11.30 42.82
C GLY A 206 0.56 11.03 42.89
N ARG A 207 1.11 10.24 41.97
CA ARG A 207 2.55 9.94 41.89
C ARG A 207 3.21 10.81 40.82
N TRP A 208 4.33 11.42 41.17
CA TRP A 208 5.13 12.20 40.23
C TRP A 208 5.76 11.30 39.16
N LEU A 209 5.45 11.57 37.90
CA LEU A 209 6.16 10.98 36.75
C LEU A 209 7.20 11.95 36.18
N MET A 210 6.89 13.24 36.23
CA MET A 210 7.80 14.31 35.85
C MET A 210 7.69 15.47 36.83
N ARG A 211 8.81 16.04 37.27
CA ARG A 211 8.83 17.21 38.14
C ARG A 211 9.90 18.20 37.71
N SER A 212 9.53 19.46 37.52
CA SER A 212 10.45 20.50 37.05
C SER A 212 11.13 20.11 35.73
N ARG A 213 10.38 19.44 34.85
CA ARG A 213 10.83 18.84 33.59
C ARG A 213 11.85 17.69 33.71
N GLU A 214 12.11 17.17 34.91
CA GLU A 214 12.90 15.96 35.11
C GLU A 214 11.99 14.73 35.14
N LEU A 215 12.23 13.75 34.26
CA LEU A 215 11.54 12.46 34.28
C LEU A 215 12.02 11.61 35.46
N LEU A 216 11.09 11.11 36.27
CA LEU A 216 11.42 10.40 37.53
C LEU A 216 11.35 8.88 37.40
N THR A 217 10.80 8.37 36.31
CA THR A 217 10.53 6.94 36.11
C THR A 217 11.26 6.35 34.90
N LEU A 218 12.05 7.15 34.18
CA LEU A 218 12.77 6.76 32.97
C LEU A 218 14.18 7.36 32.99
N ASP A 219 15.16 6.59 32.52
CA ASP A 219 16.49 7.09 32.18
C ASP A 219 16.50 7.50 30.70
N GLU A 220 16.51 8.81 30.44
CA GLU A 220 16.48 9.36 29.08
C GLU A 220 17.69 8.93 28.23
N ALA A 221 18.86 8.82 28.83
CA ALA A 221 20.07 8.43 28.11
C ALA A 221 20.00 6.95 27.71
N GLN A 222 19.51 6.10 28.61
CA GLN A 222 19.25 4.70 28.31
C GLN A 222 18.20 4.53 27.20
N VAL A 223 17.07 5.24 27.29
CA VAL A 223 15.99 5.18 26.29
C VAL A 223 16.52 5.60 24.92
N ARG A 224 17.28 6.70 24.84
CA ARG A 224 17.87 7.18 23.57
C ARG A 224 18.83 6.15 22.97
N THR A 225 19.65 5.52 23.81
CA THR A 225 20.63 4.52 23.38
C THR A 225 19.93 3.29 22.80
N GLU A 226 18.90 2.80 23.50
CA GLU A 226 18.14 1.64 23.07
C GLU A 226 17.32 1.91 21.79
N ALA A 227 16.71 3.09 21.68
CA ALA A 227 16.02 3.52 20.47
C ALA A 227 16.98 3.56 19.26
N GLN A 228 18.20 4.10 19.43
CA GLN A 228 19.20 4.13 18.37
C GLN A 228 19.68 2.72 17.97
N ARG A 229 19.80 1.81 18.95
CA ARG A 229 20.14 0.41 18.71
C ARG A 229 19.09 -0.27 17.84
N ILE A 230 17.80 -0.11 18.17
CA ILE A 230 16.67 -0.64 17.39
C ILE A 230 16.62 0.00 16.00
N ALA A 231 16.81 1.32 15.89
CA ALA A 231 16.87 2.02 14.61
C ALA A 231 17.97 1.46 13.70
N GLY A 232 19.14 1.12 14.25
CA GLY A 232 20.21 0.43 13.51
C GLY A 232 19.79 -0.95 12.98
N GLN A 233 19.01 -1.71 13.76
CA GLN A 233 18.49 -3.02 13.31
C GLN A 233 17.45 -2.87 12.20
N VAL A 234 16.53 -1.91 12.33
CA VAL A 234 15.54 -1.58 11.29
C VAL A 234 16.23 -1.09 10.02
N GLY A 235 17.21 -0.18 10.16
CA GLY A 235 18.00 0.32 9.05
C GLY A 235 18.77 -0.79 8.32
N ALA A 236 19.41 -1.70 9.05
CA ALA A 236 20.09 -2.85 8.44
C ALA A 236 19.12 -3.82 7.74
N PHE A 237 17.90 -4.00 8.27
CA PHE A 237 16.86 -4.79 7.61
C PHE A 237 16.40 -4.12 6.30
N LEU A 238 16.12 -2.82 6.33
CA LEU A 238 15.67 -2.07 5.14
C LEU A 238 16.77 -1.98 4.08
N ALA A 239 18.04 -1.75 4.47
CA ALA A 239 19.16 -1.70 3.53
C ALA A 239 19.35 -3.03 2.76
N ARG A 240 19.26 -4.16 3.45
CA ARG A 240 19.29 -5.49 2.79
C ARG A 240 18.10 -5.66 1.84
N ARG A 241 16.92 -5.18 2.25
CA ARG A 241 15.70 -5.25 1.44
C ARG A 241 15.78 -4.37 0.18
N GLU A 242 16.35 -3.17 0.28
CA GLU A 242 16.48 -2.24 -0.85
C GLU A 242 17.45 -2.74 -1.92
N GLN A 243 18.44 -3.55 -1.53
CA GLN A 243 19.35 -4.22 -2.46
C GLN A 243 18.66 -5.38 -3.20
N SER A 244 17.64 -6.01 -2.61
CA SER A 244 16.91 -7.13 -3.20
C SER A 244 15.76 -6.64 -4.08
N LEU A 245 15.91 -6.74 -5.41
CA LEU A 245 14.82 -6.45 -6.36
C LEU A 245 13.60 -7.34 -6.14
N LEU A 246 13.83 -8.59 -5.70
CA LEU A 246 12.75 -9.49 -5.33
C LEU A 246 11.98 -8.94 -4.13
N ASP A 247 12.66 -8.51 -3.06
CA ASP A 247 11.97 -7.99 -1.87
C ASP A 247 11.28 -6.64 -2.13
N LYS A 248 11.81 -5.83 -3.06
CA LYS A 248 11.15 -4.65 -3.62
C LYS A 248 9.86 -5.02 -4.35
N LEU A 249 9.85 -6.09 -5.15
CA LEU A 249 8.63 -6.58 -5.79
C LEU A 249 7.64 -7.21 -4.79
N VAL A 250 8.11 -7.93 -3.77
CA VAL A 250 7.26 -8.44 -2.67
C VAL A 250 6.55 -7.28 -1.99
N ALA A 251 7.23 -6.14 -1.80
CA ALA A 251 6.68 -4.95 -1.17
C ALA A 251 5.49 -4.34 -1.92
N LEU A 252 5.47 -4.45 -3.25
CA LEU A 252 4.44 -3.87 -4.11
C LEU A 252 3.12 -4.68 -4.10
N GLY A 253 3.09 -5.83 -3.43
CA GLY A 253 1.88 -6.64 -3.27
C GLY A 253 1.66 -7.69 -4.36
N ALA A 254 0.80 -8.66 -4.02
CA ALA A 254 0.37 -9.83 -4.80
C ALA A 254 1.40 -10.40 -5.80
N LEU A 255 2.60 -10.72 -5.31
CA LEU A 255 3.47 -11.65 -6.04
C LEU A 255 2.73 -12.97 -6.21
N HIS A 256 2.51 -13.36 -7.46
CA HIS A 256 2.02 -14.69 -7.78
C HIS A 256 3.21 -15.63 -7.65
N TRP A 257 3.30 -16.30 -6.50
CA TRP A 257 4.38 -17.24 -6.22
C TRP A 257 4.36 -18.40 -7.21
N GLY A 258 5.48 -18.57 -7.90
CA GLY A 258 5.75 -19.81 -8.57
C GLY A 258 7.10 -19.89 -9.26
N GLU A 259 7.93 -20.86 -8.88
CA GLU A 259 9.06 -21.29 -9.70
C GLU A 259 8.52 -21.88 -11.00
N THR A 260 8.41 -21.04 -12.03
CA THR A 260 8.07 -21.48 -13.38
C THR A 260 9.31 -21.43 -14.25
N TYR A 261 9.67 -22.57 -14.82
CA TYR A 261 10.56 -22.66 -15.96
C TYR A 261 9.83 -22.16 -17.22
N GLU A 262 10.47 -21.25 -17.95
CA GLU A 262 10.02 -20.83 -19.28
C GLU A 262 11.03 -21.37 -20.29
N VAL A 263 10.51 -22.13 -21.26
CA VAL A 263 11.28 -22.67 -22.38
C VAL A 263 10.83 -21.90 -23.62
N GLN A 264 11.78 -21.33 -24.34
CA GLN A 264 11.47 -20.50 -25.50
C GLN A 264 12.53 -20.62 -26.60
N VAL A 265 12.09 -20.39 -27.84
CA VAL A 265 12.97 -20.19 -28.99
C VAL A 265 12.43 -19.06 -29.84
N LYS A 266 13.33 -18.35 -30.52
CA LYS A 266 12.99 -17.29 -31.48
C LYS A 266 13.64 -17.58 -32.81
N ALA A 267 12.93 -17.32 -33.89
CA ALA A 267 13.44 -17.46 -35.25
C ALA A 267 12.94 -16.30 -36.12
N ARG A 268 13.78 -15.85 -37.06
CA ARG A 268 13.36 -14.98 -38.15
C ARG A 268 12.54 -15.81 -39.15
N VAL A 269 11.42 -15.28 -39.59
CA VAL A 269 10.53 -15.92 -40.56
C VAL A 269 10.22 -14.94 -41.69
N PRO A 270 10.07 -15.42 -42.94
CA PRO A 270 9.93 -14.56 -44.11
C PRO A 270 8.57 -13.84 -44.16
N ASP A 271 7.49 -14.53 -43.81
CA ASP A 271 6.14 -13.97 -43.87
C ASP A 271 5.15 -14.77 -42.99
N GLU A 272 4.02 -14.14 -42.67
CA GLU A 272 2.95 -14.75 -41.88
C GLU A 272 2.19 -15.87 -42.62
N ALA A 273 2.03 -15.75 -43.94
CA ALA A 273 1.22 -16.68 -44.71
C ALA A 273 1.85 -18.07 -44.77
N SER A 274 3.18 -18.14 -44.84
CA SER A 274 3.96 -19.38 -44.77
C SER A 274 3.73 -20.12 -43.44
N LEU A 275 3.65 -19.39 -42.32
CA LEU A 275 3.34 -19.97 -41.00
C LEU A 275 1.90 -20.47 -40.91
N LEU A 276 0.93 -19.70 -41.42
CA LEU A 276 -0.48 -20.09 -41.40
C LEU A 276 -0.73 -21.34 -42.25
N GLN A 277 -0.11 -21.45 -43.42
CA GLN A 277 -0.18 -22.65 -44.25
C GLN A 277 0.44 -23.87 -43.56
N ALA A 278 1.51 -23.69 -42.78
CA ALA A 278 2.09 -24.78 -42.00
C ALA A 278 1.13 -25.32 -40.93
N PHE A 279 0.35 -24.46 -40.27
CA PHE A 279 -0.69 -24.90 -39.34
C PHE A 279 -1.79 -25.73 -40.02
N GLU A 280 -2.23 -25.33 -41.22
CA GLU A 280 -3.27 -26.06 -41.95
C GLU A 280 -2.81 -27.45 -42.40
N ARG A 281 -1.50 -27.63 -42.65
CA ARG A 281 -0.91 -28.90 -43.10
C ARG A 281 -0.58 -29.85 -41.97
N CYS A 282 -0.59 -29.40 -40.72
CA CYS A 282 -0.26 -30.23 -39.56
C CYS A 282 -1.50 -30.47 -38.67
N PRO A 283 -2.22 -31.59 -38.84
CA PRO A 283 -3.41 -31.89 -38.04
C PRO A 283 -3.10 -32.13 -36.55
N GLU A 284 -1.83 -32.33 -36.17
CA GLU A 284 -1.39 -32.48 -34.78
C GLU A 284 -1.35 -31.17 -33.99
N VAL A 285 -1.38 -30.02 -34.68
CA VAL A 285 -1.39 -28.69 -34.06
C VAL A 285 -2.81 -28.16 -33.95
N MET A 286 -3.36 -28.18 -32.74
CA MET A 286 -4.69 -27.63 -32.48
C MET A 286 -4.59 -26.16 -32.07
N VAL A 287 -5.08 -25.25 -32.92
CA VAL A 287 -5.16 -23.81 -32.61
C VAL A 287 -6.42 -23.53 -31.78
N ILE A 288 -6.26 -22.94 -30.59
CA ILE A 288 -7.37 -22.65 -29.69
C ILE A 288 -8.01 -21.30 -30.00
N LYS A 289 -7.21 -20.22 -29.94
CA LYS A 289 -7.67 -18.85 -30.21
C LYS A 289 -6.51 -17.91 -30.53
N PRO A 290 -6.54 -17.15 -31.63
CA PRO A 290 -5.59 -16.07 -31.88
C PRO A 290 -5.93 -14.82 -31.07
N SER A 291 -4.92 -14.02 -30.77
CA SER A 291 -5.11 -12.64 -30.29
C SER A 291 -4.03 -11.70 -30.80
N GLU A 292 -4.38 -10.44 -31.04
CA GLU A 292 -3.42 -9.40 -31.43
C GLU A 292 -3.23 -8.35 -30.33
N ARG A 293 -1.98 -7.92 -30.11
CA ARG A 293 -1.61 -6.99 -29.04
C ARG A 293 -0.55 -6.01 -29.49
N LYS A 294 -0.65 -4.76 -29.02
CA LYS A 294 0.49 -3.83 -28.95
C LYS A 294 1.12 -3.96 -27.59
N GLN A 295 2.40 -4.32 -27.54
CA GLN A 295 3.17 -4.47 -26.31
C GLN A 295 4.23 -3.37 -26.24
N TYR A 296 4.27 -2.68 -25.11
CA TYR A 296 5.30 -1.69 -24.79
C TYR A 296 6.06 -2.18 -23.57
N ASP A 297 7.30 -2.60 -23.75
CA ASP A 297 8.16 -3.12 -22.70
C ASP A 297 9.25 -2.10 -22.35
N THR A 298 9.33 -1.72 -21.09
CA THR A 298 10.46 -0.97 -20.53
C THR A 298 11.25 -1.90 -19.62
N TYR A 299 12.54 -2.06 -19.91
CA TYR A 299 13.48 -2.88 -19.16
C TYR A 299 14.37 -1.99 -18.30
N PHE A 300 14.45 -2.33 -17.03
CA PHE A 300 15.29 -1.71 -16.02
C PHE A 300 16.48 -2.63 -15.74
N PHE A 301 17.68 -2.08 -15.89
CA PHE A 301 18.94 -2.75 -15.65
C PHE A 301 19.63 -2.20 -14.39
N PHE A 302 20.30 -3.08 -13.66
CA PHE A 302 20.93 -2.81 -12.37
C PHE A 302 22.41 -3.20 -12.44
N GLY A 303 23.21 -2.71 -11.48
CA GLY A 303 24.67 -2.79 -11.56
C GLY A 303 25.26 -4.18 -11.38
N ASP A 304 24.57 -5.11 -10.71
CA ASP A 304 24.99 -6.49 -10.58
C ASP A 304 24.23 -7.38 -11.58
N PRO A 305 24.90 -8.11 -12.49
CA PRO A 305 24.26 -9.06 -13.39
C PRO A 305 23.44 -10.15 -12.68
N GLU A 306 23.78 -10.49 -11.43
CA GLU A 306 23.04 -11.47 -10.61
C GLU A 306 21.70 -10.92 -10.09
N ASP A 307 21.53 -9.60 -10.02
CA ASP A 307 20.26 -8.97 -9.63
C ASP A 307 19.17 -9.20 -10.68
N GLY A 308 19.56 -9.55 -11.91
CA GLY A 308 18.65 -9.74 -13.03
C GLY A 308 18.10 -8.43 -13.59
N GLN A 309 16.90 -8.47 -14.16
CA GLN A 309 16.27 -7.30 -14.79
C GLN A 309 14.77 -7.21 -14.47
N VAL A 310 14.26 -6.00 -14.27
CA VAL A 310 12.83 -5.75 -14.08
C VAL A 310 12.25 -5.25 -15.40
N ARG A 311 11.16 -5.87 -15.86
CA ARG A 311 10.41 -5.42 -17.03
C ARG A 311 9.05 -4.89 -16.60
N TYR A 312 8.79 -3.62 -16.91
CA TYR A 312 7.45 -3.04 -16.93
C TYR A 312 6.83 -3.24 -18.31
N ARG A 313 5.62 -3.81 -18.38
CA ARG A 313 4.90 -4.08 -19.63
C ARG A 313 3.54 -3.44 -19.62
N GLU A 314 3.22 -2.73 -20.70
CA GLU A 314 1.87 -2.33 -21.08
C GLU A 314 1.38 -3.18 -22.27
N ASP A 315 0.31 -3.94 -22.05
CA ASP A 315 -0.34 -4.82 -23.02
C ASP A 315 -1.70 -4.23 -23.46
N ARG A 316 -1.81 -3.78 -24.72
CA ARG A 316 -3.09 -3.37 -25.33
C ARG A 316 -3.62 -4.46 -26.25
N LEU A 317 -4.68 -5.15 -25.85
CA LEU A 317 -5.38 -6.13 -26.70
C LEU A 317 -6.20 -5.42 -27.78
N LEU A 318 -5.99 -5.77 -29.05
CA LEU A 318 -6.70 -5.16 -30.18
C LEU A 318 -8.06 -5.82 -30.46
N ASP A 319 -8.26 -7.07 -30.03
CA ASP A 319 -9.49 -7.84 -30.33
C ASP A 319 -10.71 -7.54 -29.43
N ARG A 320 -10.57 -6.65 -28.42
CA ARG A 320 -11.62 -6.38 -27.41
C ARG A 320 -12.37 -5.06 -27.60
N GLY A 321 -12.23 -4.38 -28.75
CA GLY A 321 -12.88 -3.09 -29.01
C GLY A 321 -12.24 -1.91 -28.28
N LEU A 322 -12.77 -0.70 -28.49
CA LEU A 322 -12.18 0.57 -28.05
C LEU A 322 -12.14 0.80 -26.51
N GLU A 323 -12.86 0.00 -25.72
CA GLU A 323 -13.00 0.18 -24.25
C GLU A 323 -12.06 -0.69 -23.40
N ALA A 324 -11.22 -1.52 -24.01
CA ALA A 324 -10.32 -2.39 -23.25
C ALA A 324 -9.20 -1.60 -22.56
N ARG A 325 -9.22 -1.55 -21.22
CA ARG A 325 -8.11 -0.99 -20.43
C ARG A 325 -6.81 -1.78 -20.69
N PRO A 326 -5.66 -1.11 -20.87
CA PRO A 326 -4.38 -1.79 -20.99
C PRO A 326 -4.08 -2.62 -19.74
N LEU A 327 -3.44 -3.77 -19.93
CA LEU A 327 -2.96 -4.61 -18.83
C LEU A 327 -1.52 -4.22 -18.53
N TYR A 328 -1.24 -3.92 -17.27
CA TYR A 328 0.08 -3.50 -16.82
C TYR A 328 0.68 -4.58 -15.91
N SER A 329 1.94 -4.95 -16.15
CA SER A 329 2.62 -5.97 -15.34
C SER A 329 4.10 -5.68 -15.14
N LEU A 330 4.60 -6.04 -13.96
CA LEU A 330 6.01 -6.11 -13.63
C LEU A 330 6.50 -7.55 -13.75
N THR A 331 7.69 -7.75 -14.25
CA THR A 331 8.36 -9.05 -14.27
C THR A 331 9.81 -8.90 -13.86
N LEU A 332 10.22 -9.47 -12.73
CA LEU A 332 11.63 -9.71 -12.45
C LEU A 332 12.06 -11.00 -13.14
N ARG A 333 13.13 -10.89 -13.91
CA ARG A 333 13.80 -12.00 -14.56
C ARG A 333 15.15 -12.18 -13.88
N GLY A 334 15.45 -13.40 -13.41
CA GLY A 334 16.78 -13.74 -12.90
C GLY A 334 17.88 -13.68 -13.99
N PRO A 335 19.14 -13.95 -13.63
CA PRO A 335 20.28 -13.86 -14.54
C PRO A 335 20.09 -14.72 -15.80
N THR A 336 20.62 -14.21 -16.91
CA THR A 336 20.36 -14.68 -18.28
C THR A 336 20.87 -16.11 -18.50
N ASN A 337 19.94 -17.02 -18.83
CA ASN A 337 20.11 -18.38 -19.35
C ASN A 337 20.78 -19.42 -18.42
N GLU A 338 20.00 -20.34 -17.83
CA GLU A 338 20.54 -21.48 -17.05
C GLU A 338 21.13 -22.54 -17.98
N ARG A 339 20.54 -22.72 -19.17
CA ARG A 339 20.97 -23.74 -20.15
C ARG A 339 20.41 -23.46 -21.55
N GLU A 340 21.22 -23.71 -22.57
CA GLU A 340 20.81 -23.81 -23.98
C GLU A 340 20.67 -25.28 -24.38
N TYR A 341 19.58 -25.62 -25.05
CA TYR A 341 19.29 -26.95 -25.60
C TYR A 341 19.51 -26.95 -27.13
N ALA A 342 19.28 -28.09 -27.78
CA ALA A 342 19.33 -28.17 -29.24
C ALA A 342 18.43 -27.10 -29.89
N ASP A 343 18.79 -26.66 -31.10
CA ASP A 343 18.08 -25.62 -31.86
C ASP A 343 17.92 -24.28 -31.10
N SER A 344 18.91 -23.92 -30.29
CA SER A 344 18.95 -22.66 -29.51
C SER A 344 17.73 -22.42 -28.63
N VAL A 345 17.11 -23.51 -28.16
CA VAL A 345 16.02 -23.44 -27.19
C VAL A 345 16.59 -23.06 -25.82
N LEU A 346 16.11 -21.95 -25.28
CA LEU A 346 16.60 -21.36 -24.03
C LEU A 346 15.71 -21.73 -22.86
N LEU A 347 16.35 -22.07 -21.72
CA LEU A 347 15.70 -22.22 -20.43
C LEU A 347 16.11 -21.08 -19.49
N SER A 348 15.13 -20.30 -19.04
CA SER A 348 15.33 -19.26 -18.03
C SER A 348 14.79 -19.70 -16.66
N ARG A 349 15.56 -19.46 -15.60
CA ARG A 349 15.16 -19.69 -14.20
C ARG A 349 14.59 -18.42 -13.58
N SER A 350 13.62 -18.58 -12.68
CA SER A 350 13.08 -17.57 -11.77
C SER A 350 12.45 -16.34 -12.44
N ARG A 351 11.13 -16.42 -12.66
CA ARG A 351 10.30 -15.31 -13.13
C ARG A 351 9.30 -14.92 -12.05
N PHE A 352 9.44 -13.74 -11.47
CA PHE A 352 8.46 -13.20 -10.54
C PHE A 352 7.59 -12.18 -11.27
N THR A 353 6.27 -12.30 -11.17
CA THR A 353 5.32 -11.40 -11.83
C THR A 353 4.42 -10.75 -10.78
N ALA A 354 4.23 -9.45 -10.92
CA ALA A 354 3.30 -8.65 -10.12
C ALA A 354 2.48 -7.75 -11.05
N ASP A 355 1.30 -7.35 -10.60
CA ASP A 355 0.52 -6.32 -11.30
C ASP A 355 1.25 -4.97 -11.18
N ALA A 356 1.13 -4.13 -12.22
CA ALA A 356 1.72 -2.80 -12.19
C ALA A 356 0.61 -1.74 -12.08
N ASP A 357 0.25 -1.41 -10.85
CA ASP A 357 -0.84 -0.51 -10.46
C ASP A 357 -0.43 0.97 -10.41
N ARG A 358 0.87 1.27 -10.50
CA ARG A 358 1.42 2.63 -10.49
C ARG A 358 1.97 3.04 -11.85
N SER A 359 2.26 4.33 -11.99
CA SER A 359 2.82 4.87 -13.23
C SER A 359 4.25 4.38 -13.49
N LEU A 360 4.67 4.34 -14.75
CA LEU A 360 6.06 4.05 -15.11
C LEU A 360 7.07 4.98 -14.40
N ARG A 361 6.69 6.25 -14.18
CA ARG A 361 7.50 7.21 -13.42
C ARG A 361 7.73 6.76 -11.97
N PHE A 362 6.67 6.33 -11.29
CA PHE A 362 6.79 5.79 -9.93
C PHE A 362 7.79 4.62 -9.90
N TYR A 363 7.70 3.68 -10.84
CA TYR A 363 8.61 2.54 -10.86
C TYR A 363 10.06 2.91 -11.16
N ARG A 364 10.31 3.94 -11.99
CA ARG A 364 11.67 4.48 -12.18
C ARG A 364 12.25 5.03 -10.88
N GLU A 365 11.45 5.81 -10.14
CA GLU A 365 11.87 6.40 -8.86
C GLU A 365 12.03 5.34 -7.76
N TYR A 366 11.19 4.29 -7.79
CA TYR A 366 11.21 3.20 -6.82
C TYR A 366 12.37 2.21 -7.03
N PHE A 367 12.58 1.77 -8.26
CA PHE A 367 13.64 0.79 -8.56
C PHE A 367 15.02 1.43 -8.70
N GLN A 368 15.09 2.70 -9.14
CA GLN A 368 16.33 3.42 -9.39
C GLN A 368 17.31 2.64 -10.30
N PRO A 369 16.89 2.28 -11.52
CA PRO A 369 17.76 1.54 -12.44
C PRO A 369 18.98 2.36 -12.86
N GLN A 370 20.07 1.67 -13.19
CA GLN A 370 21.25 2.30 -13.78
C GLN A 370 21.05 2.61 -15.26
N ASP A 371 20.33 1.75 -15.98
CA ASP A 371 20.03 1.91 -17.39
C ASP A 371 18.59 1.45 -17.73
N GLU A 372 18.03 2.02 -18.79
CA GLU A 372 16.68 1.74 -19.30
C GLU A 372 16.72 1.46 -20.79
N LYS A 373 16.09 0.36 -21.22
CA LYS A 373 15.84 0.09 -22.65
C LYS A 373 14.38 -0.17 -22.94
N ARG A 374 13.94 0.23 -24.12
CA ARG A 374 12.55 0.09 -24.56
C ARG A 374 12.44 -0.85 -25.75
N VAL A 375 11.50 -1.78 -25.65
CA VAL A 375 11.10 -2.67 -26.75
C VAL A 375 9.61 -2.55 -26.99
N ASP A 376 9.26 -2.03 -28.16
CA ASP A 376 7.86 -1.94 -28.59
C ASP A 376 7.63 -2.93 -29.72
N LYS A 377 6.49 -3.63 -29.68
CA LYS A 377 6.15 -4.60 -30.71
C LYS A 377 4.66 -4.81 -30.91
N ILE A 378 4.32 -5.23 -32.12
CA ILE A 378 3.01 -5.80 -32.44
C ILE A 378 3.15 -7.31 -32.39
N ARG A 379 2.35 -7.94 -31.53
CA ARG A 379 2.37 -9.39 -31.30
C ARG A 379 1.05 -10.00 -31.73
N ARG A 380 1.11 -10.93 -32.66
CA ARG A 380 0.01 -11.87 -32.94
C ARG A 380 0.31 -13.19 -32.25
N ARG A 381 -0.57 -13.60 -31.35
CA ARG A 381 -0.38 -14.77 -30.49
C ARG A 381 -1.40 -15.85 -30.78
N TRP A 382 -0.95 -17.06 -31.00
CA TRP A 382 -1.76 -18.27 -31.01
C TRP A 382 -1.47 -19.11 -29.77
N ARG A 383 -2.52 -19.57 -29.09
CA ARG A 383 -2.41 -20.68 -28.15
C ARG A 383 -2.65 -21.96 -28.94
N ILE A 384 -1.68 -22.86 -28.92
CA ILE A 384 -1.79 -24.15 -29.60
C ILE A 384 -1.64 -25.28 -28.59
N LYS A 385 -2.15 -26.45 -28.97
CA LYS A 385 -1.85 -27.72 -28.32
C LYS A 385 -1.16 -28.63 -29.34
N TYR A 386 0.00 -29.15 -29.00
CA TYR A 386 0.77 -30.09 -29.82
C TYR A 386 1.08 -31.33 -28.98
N LYS A 387 0.69 -32.51 -29.48
CA LYS A 387 0.81 -33.80 -28.75
C LYS A 387 0.28 -33.75 -27.31
N GLY A 388 -0.79 -32.98 -27.08
CA GLY A 388 -1.43 -32.83 -25.77
C GLY A 388 -0.83 -31.72 -24.87
N VAL A 389 0.27 -31.08 -25.28
CA VAL A 389 0.96 -30.04 -24.50
C VAL A 389 0.67 -28.65 -25.05
N ASP A 390 0.43 -27.68 -24.15
CA ASP A 390 0.10 -26.30 -24.52
C ASP A 390 1.35 -25.46 -24.82
N PHE A 391 1.35 -24.77 -25.96
CA PHE A 391 2.37 -23.81 -26.37
C PHE A 391 1.74 -22.47 -26.75
N ALA A 392 2.54 -21.40 -26.66
CA ALA A 392 2.19 -20.09 -27.17
C ALA A 392 3.14 -19.71 -28.31
N LEU A 393 2.59 -19.55 -29.50
CA LEU A 393 3.32 -19.06 -30.67
C LEU A 393 3.02 -17.58 -30.82
N ASN A 394 4.06 -16.77 -30.89
CA ASN A 394 3.96 -15.34 -31.03
C ASN A 394 4.70 -14.91 -32.29
N LEU A 395 4.01 -14.28 -33.21
CA LEU A 395 4.62 -13.60 -34.34
C LEU A 395 4.75 -12.13 -33.98
N ASP A 396 5.99 -11.69 -33.85
CA ASP A 396 6.36 -10.37 -33.36
C ASP A 396 6.95 -9.53 -34.49
N ARG A 397 6.45 -8.31 -34.62
CA ARG A 397 7.08 -7.24 -35.41
C ARG A 397 7.55 -6.15 -34.46
N LEU A 398 8.86 -5.90 -34.43
CA LEU A 398 9.44 -4.87 -33.57
C LEU A 398 9.22 -3.49 -34.19
N THR A 399 8.65 -2.58 -33.40
CA THR A 399 8.51 -1.16 -33.77
C THR A 399 9.56 -0.30 -33.07
N GLN A 400 10.13 -0.78 -31.96
CA GLN A 400 11.28 -0.17 -31.30
C GLN A 400 12.15 -1.28 -30.69
N PRO A 401 13.43 -1.42 -31.07
CA PRO A 401 14.02 -0.82 -32.27
C PRO A 401 13.23 -1.24 -33.52
N ALA A 402 13.13 -0.35 -34.51
CA ALA A 402 12.39 -0.65 -35.74
C ALA A 402 13.14 -1.73 -36.53
N SER A 403 12.44 -2.81 -36.90
CA SER A 403 12.97 -3.89 -37.71
C SER A 403 11.93 -4.32 -38.74
N ASP A 404 12.37 -4.56 -39.97
CA ASP A 404 11.52 -5.12 -41.03
C ASP A 404 11.38 -6.64 -40.92
N ASP A 405 12.16 -7.28 -40.04
CA ASP A 405 12.11 -8.72 -39.81
C ASP A 405 10.84 -9.11 -39.03
N LEU A 406 10.27 -10.27 -39.37
CA LEU A 406 9.27 -10.95 -38.56
C LEU A 406 9.95 -12.02 -37.70
N PHE A 407 9.60 -12.04 -36.41
CA PHE A 407 10.14 -13.01 -35.46
C PHE A 407 9.06 -13.94 -34.95
N LEU A 408 9.22 -15.24 -35.14
CA LEU A 408 8.43 -16.27 -34.49
C LEU A 408 9.05 -16.61 -33.13
N GLU A 409 8.29 -16.46 -32.04
CA GLU A 409 8.63 -16.92 -30.70
C GLU A 409 7.71 -18.08 -30.30
N ILE A 410 8.25 -19.27 -30.11
CA ILE A 410 7.54 -20.41 -29.53
C ILE A 410 7.92 -20.50 -28.06
N LYS A 411 6.93 -20.52 -27.15
CA LYS A 411 7.18 -20.65 -25.72
C LYS A 411 6.21 -21.56 -24.98
N ALA A 412 6.71 -22.20 -23.94
CA ALA A 412 5.92 -22.94 -22.97
C ALA A 412 6.41 -22.66 -21.55
N ARG A 413 5.51 -22.85 -20.57
CA ARG A 413 5.82 -22.72 -19.15
C ARG A 413 5.59 -24.04 -18.43
N THR A 414 6.37 -24.29 -17.39
CA THR A 414 6.22 -25.47 -16.55
C THR A 414 6.80 -25.26 -15.15
N TRP A 415 6.39 -26.13 -14.23
CA TRP A 415 6.84 -26.19 -12.83
C TRP A 415 7.92 -27.26 -12.62
N SER A 416 8.21 -28.09 -13.62
CA SER A 416 9.17 -29.20 -13.52
C SER A 416 10.32 -29.04 -14.50
N LYS A 417 11.55 -29.17 -14.00
CA LYS A 417 12.77 -29.18 -14.83
C LYS A 417 12.76 -30.32 -15.85
N GLN A 418 12.23 -31.48 -15.49
CA GLN A 418 12.11 -32.62 -16.41
C GLN A 418 11.09 -32.33 -17.53
N ASP A 419 9.95 -31.74 -17.20
CA ASP A 419 8.95 -31.33 -18.20
C ASP A 419 9.48 -30.20 -19.09
N ALA A 420 10.36 -29.34 -18.58
CA ALA A 420 11.00 -28.29 -19.37
C ALA A 420 11.90 -28.87 -20.47
N VAL A 421 12.65 -29.95 -20.17
CA VAL A 421 13.47 -30.66 -21.17
C VAL A 421 12.58 -31.26 -22.26
N GLN A 422 11.51 -31.95 -21.88
CA GLN A 422 10.58 -32.55 -22.84
C GLN A 422 9.91 -31.47 -23.72
N LYS A 423 9.54 -30.34 -23.14
CA LYS A 423 8.99 -29.19 -23.89
C LYS A 423 10.01 -28.56 -24.83
N ALA A 424 11.30 -28.54 -24.48
CA ALA A 424 12.35 -28.07 -25.37
C ALA A 424 12.48 -28.97 -26.60
N GLU A 425 12.47 -30.29 -26.42
CA GLU A 425 12.47 -31.26 -27.53
C GLU A 425 11.23 -31.10 -28.42
N MET A 426 10.05 -30.91 -27.83
CA MET A 426 8.82 -30.65 -28.59
C MET A 426 8.85 -29.31 -29.33
N ILE A 427 9.53 -28.29 -28.80
CA ILE A 427 9.74 -27.02 -29.51
C ILE A 427 10.63 -27.24 -30.74
N SER A 428 11.70 -28.01 -30.63
CA SER A 428 12.53 -28.41 -31.78
C SER A 428 11.73 -29.12 -32.86
N GLU A 429 10.89 -30.10 -32.48
CA GLU A 429 9.99 -30.76 -33.44
C GLU A 429 9.00 -29.76 -34.07
N LEU A 430 8.44 -28.85 -33.29
CA LEU A 430 7.53 -27.82 -33.79
C LEU A 430 8.21 -26.89 -34.81
N LEU A 431 9.48 -26.55 -34.63
CA LEU A 431 10.22 -25.76 -35.62
C LEU A 431 10.30 -26.51 -36.97
N ASP A 432 10.60 -27.81 -36.94
CA ASP A 432 10.67 -28.65 -38.14
C ASP A 432 9.30 -28.77 -38.81
N VAL A 433 8.25 -29.00 -38.02
CA VAL A 433 6.85 -29.06 -38.51
C VAL A 433 6.40 -27.75 -39.14
N LEU A 434 6.83 -26.62 -38.59
CA LEU A 434 6.51 -25.29 -39.09
C LEU A 434 7.39 -24.84 -40.26
N GLY A 435 8.36 -25.67 -40.67
CA GLY A 435 9.27 -25.37 -41.77
C GLY A 435 10.18 -24.18 -41.50
N VAL A 436 10.51 -23.92 -40.23
CA VAL A 436 11.37 -22.80 -39.84
C VAL A 436 12.81 -23.13 -40.17
N ASP A 437 13.48 -22.24 -40.91
CA ASP A 437 14.91 -22.38 -41.20
C ASP A 437 15.74 -22.18 -39.92
N LYS A 438 16.48 -23.22 -39.53
CA LYS A 438 17.33 -23.21 -38.34
C LYS A 438 18.48 -22.21 -38.44
N ALA A 439 18.88 -21.79 -39.65
CA ALA A 439 19.85 -20.70 -39.83
C ALA A 439 19.30 -19.34 -39.38
N GLY A 440 17.97 -19.20 -39.26
CA GLY A 440 17.29 -17.99 -38.81
C GLY A 440 17.04 -17.93 -37.30
N LEU A 441 17.54 -18.88 -36.50
CA LEU A 441 17.37 -18.89 -35.05
C LEU A 441 18.08 -17.71 -34.39
N VAL A 442 17.43 -17.13 -33.38
CA VAL A 442 17.94 -15.97 -32.65
C VAL A 442 18.01 -16.29 -31.15
N GLY A 443 19.22 -16.36 -30.62
CA GLY A 443 19.47 -16.61 -29.20
C GLY A 443 19.29 -15.37 -28.32
N ASP A 444 19.46 -14.17 -28.87
CA ASP A 444 19.40 -12.94 -28.08
C ASP A 444 17.95 -12.51 -27.74
N GLU A 445 17.79 -11.84 -26.60
CA GLU A 445 16.54 -11.17 -26.25
C GLU A 445 16.36 -9.87 -27.05
N TYR A 446 15.12 -9.50 -27.37
CA TYR A 446 14.83 -8.30 -28.18
C TYR A 446 15.37 -7.00 -27.57
N VAL A 447 15.63 -6.99 -26.26
CA VAL A 447 16.21 -5.84 -25.55
C VAL A 447 17.70 -5.62 -25.85
N PHE A 448 18.36 -6.61 -26.44
CA PHE A 448 19.77 -6.55 -26.85
C PHE A 448 19.94 -6.37 -28.36
N PHE A 449 18.84 -6.23 -29.10
CA PHE A 449 18.86 -5.98 -30.55
C PHE A 449 19.17 -4.51 -30.87
#